data_AF-A0A9E1ZH40-F1
#
_entry.id   AF-A0A9E1ZH40-F1
#
_cell.length_a   1.000
_cell.length_b   1.000
_cell.length_c   1.000
_cell.angle_alpha   90.00
_cell.angle_beta   90.00
_cell.angle_gamma   90.00
#
_symmetry.space_group_name_H-M   'P 1'
#
loop_
_entity.id
_entity.type
_entity.pdbx_description
1 polymer ?
#
loop_
_entity_poly.entity_id
_entity_poly.type
_entity_poly.pdbx_seq_one_letter_code
_entity_poly.pdbx_strand_id
1 'polypeptide(L)'
;MNDTMTEEATAGTTAEATAPTEQSDQLQSEFKRLVLDGKLDPKLTDALTELVAAGFCTHRSWGSGKITTVDTMMAKITIDFQAKPGHSMDLGFAATILKPLSSTHIQARKATDLAGLQRTAAVNHLELIKLVLESFGGEATVAQIQESLVPDVIEEDWKKWWTVAKKEMKSDGHFQLPVKKTEPIVYHAEELSPADKLMRNIRDAKGLKAQLAAATELYKGIADVENKEAVLTEVLGILNIAIKNHLTFKPSLALEAILVRDAICSQSGMTPQEGESNAAAIFEKADDLAAVIEGLSAAKQKLALEAFRQEHPDTWTDTYLELLNKAGLRLVGELGQMLIDTGHFDKFKSNLAKLISRHEASTDLMLWLGKNRSDSFADILGPEVFRAMMAA
;
A
#
# COMPACT_ATOMS: atom_id res chain seq x y z
N MET A 1 -39.09 -33.23 -42.46
CA MET A 1 -40.36 -33.96 -42.33
C MET A 1 -40.29 -34.80 -41.07
N ASN A 2 -41.38 -34.74 -40.30
CA ASN A 2 -41.74 -35.58 -39.14
C ASN A 2 -40.96 -35.32 -37.84
N ASP A 3 -41.59 -35.25 -36.68
CA ASP A 3 -43.00 -35.06 -36.35
C ASP A 3 -43.09 -34.68 -34.87
N THR A 4 -44.23 -34.10 -34.55
CA THR A 4 -44.67 -33.50 -33.31
C THR A 4 -45.01 -34.55 -32.21
N MET A 5 -45.16 -34.07 -30.97
CA MET A 5 -45.73 -34.73 -29.76
C MET A 5 -44.67 -35.37 -28.82
N THR A 6 -44.66 -35.16 -27.50
CA THR A 6 -45.77 -34.88 -26.58
C THR A 6 -45.25 -34.25 -25.27
N GLU A 7 -46.13 -33.44 -24.71
CA GLU A 7 -46.13 -32.73 -23.44
C GLU A 7 -46.07 -33.70 -22.23
N GLU A 8 -45.16 -33.49 -21.28
CA GLU A 8 -45.32 -33.96 -19.91
C GLU A 8 -44.85 -32.87 -18.94
N ALA A 9 -45.84 -32.18 -18.37
CA ALA A 9 -45.67 -31.16 -17.35
C ALA A 9 -45.39 -31.84 -15.99
N THR A 10 -44.14 -31.84 -15.56
CA THR A 10 -43.82 -32.06 -14.14
C THR A 10 -43.91 -30.73 -13.40
N ALA A 11 -45.05 -30.51 -12.75
CA ALA A 11 -45.23 -29.50 -11.73
C ALA A 11 -44.30 -29.80 -10.54
N GLY A 12 -43.10 -29.22 -10.57
CA GLY A 12 -42.18 -29.16 -9.45
C GLY A 12 -42.65 -28.08 -8.48
N THR A 13 -43.23 -28.52 -7.37
CA THR A 13 -43.61 -27.75 -6.19
C THR A 13 -42.57 -26.69 -5.81
N THR A 14 -42.90 -25.42 -6.04
CA THR A 14 -42.24 -24.27 -5.38
C THR A 14 -42.68 -24.25 -3.92
N ALA A 15 -41.93 -24.92 -3.06
CA ALA A 15 -42.08 -24.84 -1.60
C ALA A 15 -40.71 -24.61 -0.96
N GLU A 16 -40.08 -23.46 -1.23
CA GLU A 16 -38.88 -23.05 -0.49
C GLU A 16 -38.62 -21.54 -0.67
N ALA A 17 -39.48 -20.71 -0.08
CA ALA A 17 -39.21 -19.28 0.16
C ALA A 17 -40.12 -18.61 1.22
N THR A 18 -41.20 -19.26 1.68
CA THR A 18 -42.24 -18.61 2.51
C THR A 18 -42.05 -18.70 4.03
N ALA A 19 -41.25 -19.66 4.53
CA ALA A 19 -41.21 -19.98 5.96
C ALA A 19 -40.64 -18.91 6.92
N PRO A 20 -39.55 -18.17 6.62
CA PRO A 20 -39.00 -17.21 7.58
C PRO A 20 -39.84 -15.92 7.69
N THR A 21 -40.54 -15.53 6.62
CA THR A 21 -41.41 -14.35 6.59
C THR A 21 -42.72 -14.61 7.34
N GLU A 22 -43.33 -15.78 7.16
CA GLU A 22 -44.57 -16.17 7.86
C GLU A 22 -44.37 -16.26 9.39
N GLN A 23 -43.24 -16.81 9.86
CA GLN A 23 -42.92 -16.84 11.30
C GLN A 23 -42.69 -15.44 11.88
N SER A 24 -42.01 -14.56 11.14
CA SER A 24 -41.80 -13.17 11.56
C SER A 24 -43.12 -12.40 11.64
N ASP A 25 -44.01 -12.58 10.65
CA ASP A 25 -45.33 -11.91 10.61
C ASP A 25 -46.28 -12.43 11.70
N GLN A 26 -46.19 -13.73 12.03
CA GLN A 26 -46.92 -14.33 13.13
C GLN A 26 -46.44 -13.79 14.49
N LEU A 27 -45.12 -13.70 14.71
CA LEU A 27 -44.54 -13.15 15.94
C LEU A 27 -44.84 -11.66 16.13
N GLN A 28 -44.81 -10.86 15.06
CA GLN A 28 -45.25 -9.46 15.12
C GLN A 28 -46.72 -9.32 15.52
N SER A 29 -47.58 -10.21 15.02
CA SER A 29 -49.00 -10.23 15.39
C SER A 29 -49.20 -10.59 16.86
N GLU A 30 -48.39 -11.51 17.39
CA GLU A 30 -48.39 -11.88 18.80
C GLU A 30 -47.87 -10.77 19.71
N PHE A 31 -46.84 -10.03 19.31
CA PHE A 31 -46.38 -8.84 20.03
C PHE A 31 -47.44 -7.74 20.07
N LYS A 32 -48.15 -7.51 18.96
CA LYS A 32 -49.30 -6.58 18.92
C LYS A 32 -50.39 -6.99 19.90
N ARG A 33 -50.68 -8.29 20.03
CA ARG A 33 -51.64 -8.80 21.03
C ARG A 33 -51.16 -8.53 22.46
N LEU A 34 -49.87 -8.72 22.74
CA LEU A 34 -49.29 -8.44 24.07
C LEU A 34 -49.33 -6.96 24.45
N VAL A 35 -49.24 -6.07 23.46
CA VAL A 35 -49.45 -4.63 23.66
C VAL A 35 -50.91 -4.34 24.04
N LEU A 36 -51.88 -4.97 23.34
CA LEU A 36 -53.31 -4.82 23.67
C LEU A 36 -53.65 -5.37 25.07
N ASP A 37 -52.99 -6.44 25.48
CA ASP A 37 -53.12 -7.05 26.82
C ASP A 37 -52.42 -6.24 27.93
N GLY A 38 -51.74 -5.13 27.60
CA GLY A 38 -51.01 -4.29 28.54
C GLY A 38 -49.73 -4.91 29.11
N LYS A 39 -49.26 -6.01 28.52
CA LYS A 39 -48.07 -6.77 28.97
C LYS A 39 -46.77 -6.32 28.30
N LEU A 40 -46.85 -5.52 27.23
CA LEU A 40 -45.71 -5.02 26.48
C LEU A 40 -45.90 -3.55 26.12
N ASP A 41 -44.84 -2.74 26.25
CA ASP A 41 -44.86 -1.34 25.80
C ASP A 41 -44.85 -1.31 24.26
N PRO A 42 -45.79 -0.59 23.60
CA PRO A 42 -45.80 -0.44 22.15
C PRO A 42 -44.47 0.04 21.55
N LYS A 43 -43.65 0.76 22.31
CA LYS A 43 -42.35 1.27 21.83
C LYS A 43 -41.27 0.19 21.71
N LEU A 44 -41.48 -0.97 22.33
CA LEU A 44 -40.49 -2.05 22.39
C LEU A 44 -40.74 -3.15 21.33
N THR A 45 -41.85 -3.11 20.60
CA THR A 45 -42.21 -4.14 19.62
C THR A 45 -41.23 -4.23 18.46
N ASP A 46 -40.72 -3.10 17.98
CA ASP A 46 -39.80 -3.07 16.85
C ASP A 46 -38.44 -3.65 17.26
N ALA A 47 -37.92 -3.23 18.42
CA ALA A 47 -36.68 -3.75 18.99
C ALA A 47 -36.76 -5.26 19.27
N LEU A 48 -37.90 -5.75 19.76
CA LEU A 48 -38.12 -7.19 19.97
C LEU A 48 -38.19 -7.97 18.67
N THR A 49 -38.84 -7.39 17.65
CA THR A 49 -38.92 -8.01 16.33
C THR A 49 -37.52 -8.14 15.74
N GLU A 50 -36.71 -7.09 15.79
CA GLU A 50 -35.32 -7.10 15.33
C GLU A 50 -34.47 -8.11 16.11
N LEU A 51 -34.61 -8.14 17.44
CA LEU A 51 -33.90 -9.06 18.33
C LEU A 51 -34.21 -10.53 18.00
N VAL A 52 -35.49 -10.86 17.85
CA VAL A 52 -35.93 -12.24 17.57
C VAL A 52 -35.58 -12.64 16.14
N ALA A 53 -35.71 -11.73 15.16
CA ALA A 53 -35.32 -11.97 13.78
C ALA A 53 -33.81 -12.22 13.65
N ALA A 54 -32.99 -11.52 14.43
CA ALA A 54 -31.54 -11.75 14.47
C ALA A 54 -31.17 -13.13 15.03
N GLY A 55 -31.98 -13.68 15.94
CA GLY A 55 -31.80 -15.01 16.57
C GLY A 55 -30.64 -15.09 17.57
N PHE A 56 -29.74 -14.10 17.59
CA PHE A 56 -28.66 -13.95 18.56
C PHE A 56 -28.69 -12.56 19.16
N CYS A 57 -28.09 -12.43 20.33
CA CYS A 57 -28.02 -11.16 21.04
C CYS A 57 -26.72 -11.04 21.84
N THR A 58 -26.41 -9.82 22.28
CA THR A 58 -25.33 -9.57 23.24
C THR A 58 -25.88 -8.92 24.50
N HIS A 59 -25.39 -9.39 25.65
CA HIS A 59 -25.64 -8.82 26.96
C HIS A 59 -24.33 -8.32 27.57
N ARG A 60 -24.34 -7.14 28.19
CA ARG A 60 -23.14 -6.48 28.74
C ARG A 60 -22.36 -7.36 29.73
N SER A 61 -23.06 -8.17 30.53
CA SER A 61 -22.44 -8.98 31.58
C SER A 61 -22.30 -10.47 31.22
N TRP A 62 -23.05 -10.96 30.23
CA TRP A 62 -23.12 -12.40 29.94
C TRP A 62 -22.59 -12.77 28.55
N GLY A 63 -22.18 -11.77 27.77
CA GLY A 63 -21.63 -11.95 26.44
C GLY A 63 -22.70 -12.24 25.39
N SER A 64 -22.30 -12.90 24.32
CA SER A 64 -23.22 -13.31 23.25
C SER A 64 -24.10 -14.49 23.70
N GLY A 65 -25.33 -14.54 23.20
CA GLY A 65 -26.26 -15.61 23.48
C GLY A 65 -27.21 -15.91 22.33
N LYS A 66 -27.61 -17.17 22.23
CA LYS A 66 -28.56 -17.67 21.22
C LYS A 66 -29.96 -17.67 21.81
N ILE A 67 -30.91 -17.08 21.11
CA ILE A 67 -32.33 -17.14 21.51
C ILE A 67 -32.84 -18.55 21.20
N THR A 68 -33.31 -19.25 22.22
CA THR A 68 -33.82 -20.63 22.08
C THR A 68 -35.33 -20.66 22.01
N THR A 69 -36.00 -19.83 22.83
CA THR A 69 -37.46 -19.82 22.93
C THR A 69 -37.99 -18.41 23.17
N VAL A 70 -39.03 -18.03 22.43
CA VAL A 70 -39.85 -16.83 22.67
C VAL A 70 -41.24 -17.30 23.09
N ASP A 71 -41.59 -17.08 24.35
CA ASP A 71 -42.90 -17.45 24.90
C ASP A 71 -43.79 -16.20 24.99
N THR A 72 -44.66 -16.03 24.00
CA THR A 72 -45.61 -14.91 23.93
C THR A 72 -46.79 -15.08 24.88
N MET A 73 -47.02 -16.27 25.45
CA MET A 73 -48.08 -16.47 26.44
C MET A 73 -47.65 -15.97 27.82
N MET A 74 -46.42 -16.29 28.20
CA MET A 74 -45.80 -15.88 29.47
C MET A 74 -45.06 -14.53 29.38
N ALA A 75 -44.97 -13.93 28.19
CA ALA A 75 -44.19 -12.75 27.89
C ALA A 75 -42.70 -12.89 28.28
N LYS A 76 -42.11 -14.06 28.00
CA LYS A 76 -40.71 -14.38 28.35
C LYS A 76 -39.88 -14.79 27.13
N ILE A 77 -38.58 -14.57 27.22
CA ILE A 77 -37.59 -15.07 26.28
C ILE A 77 -36.55 -15.91 27.02
N THR A 78 -36.12 -17.01 26.42
CA THR A 78 -35.06 -17.88 26.93
C THR A 78 -33.86 -17.83 26.00
N ILE A 79 -32.69 -17.60 26.58
CA ILE A 79 -31.46 -17.34 25.85
C ILE A 79 -30.32 -18.15 26.48
N ASP A 80 -29.57 -18.84 25.62
CA ASP A 80 -28.33 -19.50 25.98
C ASP A 80 -27.16 -18.53 25.84
N PHE A 81 -26.85 -17.79 26.89
CA PHE A 81 -25.64 -16.96 26.94
C PHE A 81 -24.40 -17.80 27.21
N GLN A 82 -23.26 -17.39 26.65
CA GLN A 82 -21.97 -18.05 26.88
C GLN A 82 -21.63 -18.19 28.37
N ALA A 83 -21.87 -17.14 29.17
CA ALA A 83 -21.62 -17.17 30.61
C ALA A 83 -22.80 -17.70 31.44
N LYS A 84 -24.00 -17.81 30.85
CA LYS A 84 -25.23 -18.18 31.57
C LYS A 84 -26.26 -18.86 30.65
N PRO A 85 -26.09 -20.16 30.36
CA PRO A 85 -27.03 -20.92 29.54
C PRO A 85 -28.43 -21.02 30.16
N GLY A 86 -29.47 -21.15 29.33
CA GLY A 86 -30.86 -21.37 29.73
C GLY A 86 -31.51 -20.21 30.47
N HIS A 87 -31.01 -18.98 30.31
CA HIS A 87 -31.51 -17.86 31.08
C HIS A 87 -32.83 -17.32 30.52
N SER A 88 -33.88 -17.37 31.34
CA SER A 88 -35.19 -16.81 31.01
C SER A 88 -35.40 -15.44 31.63
N MET A 89 -35.91 -14.48 30.84
CA MET A 89 -36.27 -13.13 31.29
C MET A 89 -37.51 -12.58 30.56
N ASP A 90 -38.06 -11.48 31.09
CA ASP A 90 -39.21 -10.77 30.52
C ASP A 90 -38.88 -10.17 29.14
N LEU A 91 -39.85 -10.21 28.20
CA LEU A 91 -39.68 -9.67 26.85
C LEU A 91 -39.42 -8.17 26.83
N GLY A 92 -40.17 -7.39 27.62
CA GLY A 92 -39.97 -5.95 27.71
C GLY A 92 -38.58 -5.62 28.24
N PHE A 93 -38.13 -6.35 29.26
CA PHE A 93 -36.77 -6.19 29.78
C PHE A 93 -35.69 -6.59 28.76
N ALA A 94 -35.86 -7.72 28.07
CA ALA A 94 -34.95 -8.18 27.02
C ALA A 94 -34.79 -7.13 25.90
N ALA A 95 -35.89 -6.51 25.46
CA ALA A 95 -35.90 -5.45 24.46
C ALA A 95 -35.03 -4.24 24.83
N THR A 96 -34.89 -3.98 26.13
CA THR A 96 -34.17 -2.80 26.64
C THR A 96 -32.69 -3.06 26.89
N ILE A 97 -32.30 -4.27 27.27
CA ILE A 97 -30.93 -4.57 27.72
C ILE A 97 -30.09 -5.31 26.67
N LEU A 98 -30.73 -5.98 25.72
CA LEU A 98 -30.07 -6.82 24.74
C LEU A 98 -29.86 -6.04 23.45
N LYS A 99 -28.70 -6.26 22.81
CA LYS A 99 -28.46 -5.78 21.46
C LYS A 99 -28.58 -6.95 20.48
N PRO A 100 -29.38 -6.82 19.41
CA PRO A 100 -29.42 -7.82 18.34
C PRO A 100 -28.02 -8.10 17.80
N LEU A 101 -27.76 -9.37 17.46
CA LEU A 101 -26.50 -9.81 16.88
C LEU A 101 -26.80 -10.66 15.65
N SER A 102 -26.20 -10.32 14.51
CA SER A 102 -26.39 -11.12 13.30
C SER A 102 -25.89 -12.56 13.49
N SER A 103 -26.60 -13.53 12.91
CA SER A 103 -26.16 -14.93 12.85
C SER A 103 -24.84 -15.12 12.10
N THR A 104 -24.49 -14.18 11.21
CA THR A 104 -23.20 -14.15 10.51
C THR A 104 -22.07 -13.53 11.34
N HIS A 105 -22.37 -12.89 12.47
CA HIS A 105 -21.34 -12.26 13.30
C HIS A 105 -20.39 -13.31 13.88
N ILE A 106 -19.09 -12.99 13.99
CA ILE A 106 -18.05 -13.93 14.46
C ILE A 106 -18.40 -14.58 15.81
N GLN A 107 -18.95 -13.82 16.75
CA GLN A 107 -19.40 -14.35 18.05
C GLN A 107 -20.57 -15.35 17.94
N ALA A 108 -21.55 -15.10 17.06
CA ALA A 108 -22.64 -16.03 16.82
C ALA A 108 -22.15 -17.31 16.12
N ARG A 109 -21.20 -17.17 15.18
CA ARG A 109 -20.54 -18.30 14.50
C ARG A 109 -19.70 -19.14 15.47
N LYS A 110 -19.02 -18.53 16.45
CA LYS A 110 -18.30 -19.28 17.50
C LYS A 110 -19.23 -20.15 18.35
N ALA A 111 -20.44 -19.67 18.63
CA ALA A 111 -21.43 -20.41 19.41
C ALA A 111 -22.13 -21.53 18.62
N THR A 112 -22.14 -21.46 17.28
CA THR A 112 -22.89 -22.39 16.42
C THR A 112 -22.01 -23.35 15.62
N ASP A 113 -20.85 -22.89 15.17
CA ASP A 113 -19.96 -23.62 14.26
C ASP A 113 -18.48 -23.24 14.51
N LEU A 114 -17.97 -23.61 15.69
CA LEU A 114 -16.57 -23.39 16.02
C LEU A 114 -15.63 -24.21 15.12
N ALA A 115 -15.98 -25.47 14.84
CA ALA A 115 -15.16 -26.37 14.02
C ALA A 115 -15.04 -25.87 12.57
N GLY A 116 -16.11 -25.29 12.01
CA GLY A 116 -16.07 -24.65 10.71
C GLY A 116 -15.15 -23.43 10.69
N LEU A 117 -15.22 -22.57 11.72
CA LEU A 117 -14.31 -21.41 11.84
C LEU A 117 -12.84 -21.84 11.93
N GLN A 118 -12.52 -22.90 12.68
CA GLN A 118 -11.17 -23.45 12.78
C GLN A 118 -10.68 -23.99 11.42
N ARG A 119 -11.57 -24.61 10.63
CA ARG A 119 -11.25 -25.05 9.26
C ARG A 119 -10.98 -23.87 8.32
N THR A 120 -11.83 -22.84 8.37
CA THR A 120 -11.63 -21.61 7.59
C THR A 120 -10.33 -20.93 8.00
N ALA A 121 -10.00 -20.89 9.30
CA ALA A 121 -8.71 -20.37 9.77
C ALA A 121 -7.52 -21.11 9.17
N ALA A 122 -7.61 -22.42 8.96
CA ALA A 122 -6.52 -23.22 8.41
C ALA A 122 -6.35 -23.08 6.88
N VAL A 123 -7.44 -22.84 6.14
CA VAL A 123 -7.47 -22.93 4.67
C VAL A 123 -7.67 -21.58 3.97
N ASN A 124 -8.41 -20.65 4.59
CA ASN A 124 -8.79 -19.38 3.98
C ASN A 124 -8.71 -18.21 4.97
N HIS A 125 -7.52 -17.64 5.11
CA HIS A 125 -7.26 -16.53 6.02
C HIS A 125 -8.10 -15.28 5.68
N LEU A 126 -8.23 -14.97 4.38
CA LEU A 126 -8.91 -13.77 3.90
C LEU A 126 -10.41 -13.80 4.24
N GLU A 127 -11.07 -14.94 4.01
CA GLU A 127 -12.48 -15.12 4.34
C GLU A 127 -12.75 -14.98 5.84
N LEU A 128 -11.87 -15.54 6.69
CA LEU A 128 -11.99 -15.38 8.14
C LEU A 128 -11.81 -13.93 8.58
N ILE A 129 -10.82 -13.22 8.02
CA ILE A 129 -10.61 -11.81 8.36
C ILE A 129 -11.77 -10.95 7.86
N LYS A 130 -12.27 -11.19 6.63
CA LYS A 130 -13.45 -10.53 6.10
C LYS A 130 -14.65 -10.70 7.03
N LEU A 131 -14.92 -11.92 7.49
CA LEU A 131 -16.00 -12.21 8.45
C LEU A 131 -15.87 -11.38 9.73
N VAL A 132 -14.65 -11.27 10.26
CA VAL A 132 -14.38 -10.46 11.46
C VAL A 132 -14.60 -8.97 11.16
N LEU A 133 -14.09 -8.46 10.04
CA LEU A 133 -14.26 -7.05 9.66
C LEU A 133 -15.74 -6.69 9.47
N GLU A 134 -16.49 -7.50 8.74
CA GLU A 134 -17.94 -7.32 8.55
C GLU A 134 -18.71 -7.37 9.88
N SER A 135 -18.26 -8.21 10.83
CA SER A 135 -18.83 -8.27 12.19
C SER A 135 -18.67 -6.95 12.96
N PHE A 136 -17.64 -6.16 12.66
CA PHE A 136 -17.37 -4.86 13.28
C PHE A 136 -17.72 -3.66 12.38
N GLY A 137 -18.58 -3.85 11.38
CA GLY A 137 -19.03 -2.76 10.51
C GLY A 137 -18.09 -2.43 9.35
N GLY A 138 -17.27 -3.39 8.93
CA GLY A 138 -16.34 -3.27 7.80
C GLY A 138 -14.91 -2.90 8.19
N GLU A 139 -14.65 -2.59 9.47
CA GLU A 139 -13.31 -2.24 9.95
C GLU A 139 -13.00 -2.81 11.33
N ALA A 140 -11.74 -3.22 11.54
CA ALA A 140 -11.27 -3.66 12.86
C ALA A 140 -9.76 -3.51 13.01
N THR A 141 -9.31 -3.17 14.22
CA THR A 141 -7.89 -3.16 14.57
C THR A 141 -7.34 -4.58 14.69
N VAL A 142 -6.02 -4.73 14.53
CA VAL A 142 -5.34 -6.02 14.72
C VAL A 142 -5.61 -6.61 16.11
N ALA A 143 -5.71 -5.75 17.13
CA ALA A 143 -6.04 -6.17 18.48
C ALA A 143 -7.45 -6.76 18.58
N GLN A 144 -8.46 -6.11 17.98
CA GLN A 144 -9.84 -6.61 17.95
C GLN A 144 -9.96 -7.92 17.17
N ILE A 145 -9.24 -8.06 16.06
CA ILE A 145 -9.22 -9.31 15.29
C ILE A 145 -8.60 -10.43 16.14
N GLN A 146 -7.47 -10.15 16.79
CA GLN A 146 -6.79 -11.12 17.66
C GLN A 146 -7.70 -11.54 18.82
N GLU A 147 -8.33 -10.60 19.52
CA GLU A 147 -9.25 -10.87 20.64
C GLU A 147 -10.47 -11.69 20.20
N SER A 148 -10.94 -11.49 18.97
CA SER A 148 -12.11 -12.22 18.46
C SER A 148 -11.78 -13.68 18.13
N LEU A 149 -10.56 -13.95 17.65
CA LEU A 149 -10.13 -15.25 17.14
C LEU A 149 -9.36 -16.10 18.16
N VAL A 150 -8.60 -15.48 19.07
CA VAL A 150 -7.76 -16.18 20.05
C VAL A 150 -8.47 -16.21 21.41
N PRO A 151 -8.49 -17.34 22.15
CA PRO A 151 -7.86 -18.63 21.81
C PRO A 151 -8.77 -19.59 21.03
N ASP A 152 -10.06 -19.29 20.91
CA ASP A 152 -11.07 -20.29 20.52
C ASP A 152 -10.95 -20.79 19.07
N VAL A 153 -10.62 -19.89 18.13
CA VAL A 153 -10.48 -20.20 16.70
C VAL A 153 -9.01 -20.43 16.32
N ILE A 154 -8.10 -19.70 16.94
CA ILE A 154 -6.66 -19.81 16.75
C ILE A 154 -6.01 -19.94 18.14
N GLU A 155 -5.40 -21.09 18.41
CA GLU A 155 -4.86 -21.40 19.74
C GLU A 155 -3.51 -20.68 20.01
N GLU A 156 -2.39 -21.15 19.45
CA GLU A 156 -1.05 -20.64 19.82
C GLU A 156 -0.21 -20.04 18.68
N ASP A 157 -0.54 -20.30 17.41
CA ASP A 157 0.28 -19.89 16.26
C ASP A 157 -0.11 -18.52 15.65
N TRP A 158 -0.83 -17.67 16.39
CA TRP A 158 -1.33 -16.36 15.90
C TRP A 158 -0.27 -15.53 15.17
N LYS A 159 0.96 -15.43 15.70
CA LYS A 159 2.02 -14.63 15.07
C LYS A 159 2.40 -15.13 13.67
N LYS A 160 2.49 -16.45 13.48
CA LYS A 160 2.81 -17.07 12.19
C LYS A 160 1.62 -16.93 11.25
N TRP A 161 0.44 -17.29 11.73
CA TRP A 161 -0.82 -17.18 11.02
C TRP A 161 -1.06 -15.75 10.49
N TRP A 162 -0.91 -14.75 11.35
CA TRP A 162 -1.08 -13.34 11.01
C TRP A 162 -0.07 -12.86 9.96
N THR A 163 1.16 -13.38 9.98
CA THR A 163 2.17 -13.03 8.99
C THR A 163 1.78 -13.50 7.58
N VAL A 164 1.22 -14.71 7.49
CA VAL A 164 0.70 -15.28 6.24
C VAL A 164 -0.51 -14.48 5.77
N ALA A 165 -1.52 -14.32 6.63
CA ALA A 165 -2.73 -13.57 6.33
C ALA A 165 -2.45 -12.12 5.90
N LYS A 166 -1.49 -11.45 6.56
CA LYS A 166 -1.07 -10.09 6.20
C LYS A 166 -0.46 -10.01 4.80
N LYS A 167 0.27 -11.03 4.37
CA LYS A 167 0.85 -11.11 3.03
C LYS A 167 -0.26 -11.29 1.99
N GLU A 168 -1.21 -12.19 2.25
CA GLU A 168 -2.37 -12.42 1.39
C GLU A 168 -3.22 -11.15 1.25
N MET A 169 -3.54 -10.48 2.36
CA MET A 169 -4.30 -9.22 2.34
C MET A 169 -3.57 -8.07 1.63
N LYS A 170 -2.23 -8.12 1.53
CA LYS A 170 -1.47 -7.13 0.76
C LYS A 170 -1.59 -7.36 -0.74
N SER A 171 -1.78 -8.60 -1.16
CA SER A 171 -2.00 -8.98 -2.56
C SER A 171 -3.46 -8.86 -2.97
N ASP A 172 -4.38 -8.95 -2.01
CA ASP A 172 -5.81 -8.82 -2.24
C ASP A 172 -6.24 -7.35 -2.48
N GLY A 173 -7.19 -7.16 -3.40
CA GLY A 173 -7.70 -5.84 -3.76
C GLY A 173 -8.69 -5.24 -2.77
N HIS A 174 -9.30 -6.02 -1.88
CA HIS A 174 -10.40 -5.55 -1.04
C HIS A 174 -9.95 -5.05 0.34
N PHE A 175 -8.73 -5.40 0.76
CA PHE A 175 -8.24 -5.06 2.10
C PHE A 175 -7.34 -3.83 2.10
N GLN A 176 -7.74 -2.83 2.87
CA GLN A 176 -6.93 -1.66 3.18
C GLN A 176 -6.23 -1.87 4.53
N LEU A 177 -4.92 -2.10 4.50
CA LEU A 177 -4.13 -2.24 5.73
C LEU A 177 -3.64 -0.86 6.18
N PRO A 178 -3.64 -0.60 7.49
CA PRO A 178 -3.18 0.66 8.05
C PRO A 178 -1.65 0.75 8.07
N VAL A 179 -1.14 1.98 8.00
CA VAL A 179 0.29 2.30 8.12
C VAL A 179 0.75 2.12 9.58
N LYS A 180 -0.11 2.48 10.54
CA LYS A 180 0.13 2.29 11.97
C LYS A 180 -0.67 1.10 12.50
N LYS A 181 -0.07 0.33 13.41
CA LYS A 181 -0.73 -0.84 14.03
C LYS A 181 -1.95 -0.50 14.89
N THR A 182 -2.11 0.77 15.26
CA THR A 182 -3.22 1.29 16.08
C THR A 182 -4.45 1.68 15.26
N GLU A 183 -4.30 1.82 13.95
CA GLU A 183 -5.39 2.14 13.03
C GLU A 183 -6.10 0.85 12.57
N PRO A 184 -7.37 0.91 12.16
CA PRO A 184 -8.11 -0.26 11.74
C PRO A 184 -7.70 -0.74 10.33
N ILE A 185 -7.88 -2.04 10.10
CA ILE A 185 -7.94 -2.62 8.75
C ILE A 185 -9.37 -2.41 8.25
N VAL A 186 -9.53 -2.00 7.00
CA VAL A 186 -10.83 -1.75 6.38
C VAL A 186 -11.02 -2.72 5.22
N TYR A 187 -12.21 -3.32 5.13
CA TYR A 187 -12.63 -4.16 4.02
C TYR A 187 -13.56 -3.36 3.09
N HIS A 188 -13.28 -3.41 1.80
CA HIS A 188 -14.09 -2.82 0.74
C HIS A 188 -14.82 -3.92 -0.02
N ALA A 189 -16.11 -3.73 -0.29
CA ALA A 189 -16.90 -4.71 -1.03
C ALA A 189 -16.45 -4.83 -2.51
N GLU A 190 -15.95 -3.73 -3.06
CA GLU A 190 -15.32 -3.66 -4.38
C GLU A 190 -13.80 -3.62 -4.25
N GLU A 191 -13.09 -4.12 -5.27
CA GLU A 191 -11.63 -4.04 -5.29
C GLU A 191 -11.17 -2.57 -5.27
N LEU A 192 -10.25 -2.25 -4.35
CA LEU A 192 -9.52 -0.99 -4.36
C LEU A 192 -8.90 -0.75 -5.72
N SER A 193 -9.05 0.49 -6.19
CA SER A 193 -8.52 0.91 -7.48
C SER A 193 -7.00 0.67 -7.56
N PRO A 194 -6.43 0.46 -8.76
CA PRO A 194 -4.98 0.42 -8.93
C PRO A 194 -4.26 1.63 -8.33
N ALA A 195 -4.91 2.81 -8.33
CA ALA A 195 -4.41 4.03 -7.70
C ALA A 195 -4.21 3.88 -6.18
N ASP A 196 -5.19 3.31 -5.49
CA ASP A 196 -5.13 3.09 -4.04
C ASP A 196 -4.03 2.11 -3.66
N LYS A 197 -3.83 1.06 -4.47
CA LYS A 197 -2.73 0.10 -4.30
C LYS A 197 -1.37 0.78 -4.44
N LEU A 198 -1.20 1.64 -5.45
CA LEU A 198 0.04 2.42 -5.65
C LEU A 198 0.29 3.40 -4.50
N MET A 199 -0.75 4.09 -4.04
CA MET A 199 -0.68 5.00 -2.89
C MET A 199 -0.32 4.28 -1.58
N ARG A 200 -0.86 3.08 -1.37
CA ARG A 200 -0.49 2.26 -0.23
C ARG A 200 0.98 1.85 -0.27
N ASN A 201 1.50 1.49 -1.45
CA ASN A 201 2.90 1.10 -1.60
C ASN A 201 3.87 2.23 -1.21
N ILE A 202 3.58 3.48 -1.57
CA ILE A 202 4.44 4.60 -1.17
C ILE A 202 4.31 4.95 0.32
N ARG A 203 3.10 4.88 0.89
CA ARG A 203 2.86 5.09 2.34
C ARG A 203 3.54 4.04 3.22
N ASP A 204 3.55 2.78 2.77
CA ASP A 204 4.18 1.66 3.47
C ASP A 204 5.70 1.59 3.27
N ALA A 205 6.24 2.29 2.26
CA ALA A 205 7.65 2.23 1.91
C ALA A 205 8.51 2.87 3.00
N LYS A 206 9.47 2.10 3.52
CA LYS A 206 10.39 2.55 4.58
C LYS A 206 11.76 2.90 4.00
N GLY A 207 12.14 4.15 4.17
CA GLY A 207 13.43 4.69 3.73
C GLY A 207 13.41 5.15 2.28
N LEU A 208 14.33 6.06 1.96
CA LEU A 208 14.32 6.83 0.71
C LEU A 208 14.36 5.94 -0.54
N LYS A 209 15.14 4.86 -0.53
CA LYS A 209 15.25 3.95 -1.69
C LYS A 209 13.91 3.26 -2.02
N ALA A 210 13.19 2.79 -1.00
CA ALA A 210 11.90 2.13 -1.20
C ALA A 210 10.82 3.14 -1.62
N GLN A 211 10.83 4.34 -1.00
CA GLN A 211 9.90 5.41 -1.33
C GLN A 211 10.11 5.92 -2.77
N LEU A 212 11.37 6.04 -3.21
CA LEU A 212 11.73 6.43 -4.57
C LEU A 212 11.24 5.42 -5.61
N ALA A 213 11.43 4.12 -5.34
CA ALA A 213 10.93 3.06 -6.22
C ALA A 213 9.39 3.10 -6.31
N ALA A 214 8.70 3.23 -5.17
CA ALA A 214 7.25 3.33 -5.13
C ALA A 214 6.71 4.57 -5.85
N ALA A 215 7.36 5.74 -5.67
CA ALA A 215 7.00 6.97 -6.36
C ALA A 215 7.18 6.85 -7.88
N THR A 216 8.26 6.21 -8.33
CA THR A 216 8.53 5.99 -9.76
C THR A 216 7.46 5.08 -10.39
N GLU A 217 7.09 3.99 -9.71
CA GLU A 217 6.03 3.09 -10.17
C GLU A 217 4.66 3.77 -10.18
N LEU A 218 4.33 4.52 -9.13
CA LEU A 218 3.09 5.30 -9.05
C LEU A 218 3.01 6.30 -10.21
N TYR A 219 4.10 7.02 -10.48
CA TYR A 219 4.12 8.02 -11.52
C TYR A 219 3.93 7.41 -12.93
N LYS A 220 4.45 6.21 -13.19
CA LYS A 220 4.18 5.50 -14.46
C LYS A 220 2.71 5.15 -14.65
N GLY A 221 1.98 4.89 -13.56
CA GLY A 221 0.56 4.54 -13.56
C GLY A 221 -0.40 5.71 -13.31
N ILE A 222 0.11 6.95 -13.18
CA ILE A 222 -0.70 8.12 -12.76
C ILE A 222 -1.78 8.51 -13.78
N ALA A 223 -1.66 8.07 -15.05
CA ALA A 223 -2.57 8.43 -16.13
C ALA A 223 -4.02 8.00 -15.86
N ASP A 224 -4.21 6.87 -15.18
CA ASP A 224 -5.53 6.27 -14.91
C ASP A 224 -6.04 6.57 -13.49
N VAL A 225 -5.35 7.44 -12.75
CA VAL A 225 -5.67 7.79 -11.36
C VAL A 225 -6.65 8.97 -11.33
N GLU A 226 -7.74 8.84 -10.57
CA GLU A 226 -8.61 9.97 -10.23
C GLU A 226 -7.90 10.91 -9.23
N ASN A 227 -8.15 12.22 -9.31
CA ASN A 227 -7.52 13.24 -8.46
C ASN A 227 -5.97 13.24 -8.47
N LYS A 228 -5.38 13.13 -9.68
CA LYS A 228 -3.93 13.09 -9.93
C LYS A 228 -3.14 14.15 -9.15
N GLU A 229 -3.63 15.39 -9.11
CA GLU A 229 -2.94 16.50 -8.42
C GLU A 229 -2.81 16.24 -6.90
N ALA A 230 -3.86 15.75 -6.25
CA ALA A 230 -3.83 15.46 -4.82
C ALA A 230 -2.88 14.30 -4.51
N VAL A 231 -2.92 13.25 -5.34
CA VAL A 231 -2.04 12.08 -5.26
C VAL A 231 -0.57 12.48 -5.41
N LEU A 232 -0.25 13.26 -6.45
CA LEU A 232 1.10 13.74 -6.68
C LEU A 232 1.58 14.67 -5.56
N THR A 233 0.71 15.55 -5.05
CA THR A 233 1.04 16.43 -3.91
C THR A 233 1.48 15.61 -2.69
N GLU A 234 0.77 14.54 -2.37
CA GLU A 234 1.14 13.66 -1.25
C GLU A 234 2.47 12.94 -1.50
N VAL A 235 2.66 12.39 -2.71
CA VAL A 235 3.88 11.71 -3.12
C VAL A 235 5.10 12.63 -3.00
N LEU A 236 4.98 13.87 -3.50
CA LEU A 236 6.03 14.88 -3.40
C LEU A 236 6.33 15.24 -1.94
N GLY A 237 5.31 15.38 -1.11
CA GLY A 237 5.48 15.60 0.34
C GLY A 237 6.26 14.49 1.04
N ILE A 238 5.95 13.22 0.72
CA ILE A 238 6.67 12.05 1.24
C ILE A 238 8.14 12.08 0.80
N LEU A 239 8.40 12.34 -0.48
CA LEU A 239 9.77 12.43 -1.02
C LEU A 239 10.54 13.58 -0.39
N ASN A 240 9.95 14.75 -0.23
CA ASN A 240 10.61 15.93 0.35
C ASN A 240 11.11 15.67 1.77
N ILE A 241 10.28 15.05 2.62
CA ILE A 241 10.67 14.66 3.98
C ILE A 241 11.81 13.63 3.92
N ALA A 242 11.69 12.63 3.06
CA ALA A 242 12.68 11.57 2.93
C ALA A 242 14.03 12.10 2.42
N ILE A 243 14.03 12.98 1.41
CA ILE A 243 15.21 13.65 0.86
C ILE A 243 15.91 14.42 1.98
N LYS A 244 15.20 15.28 2.70
CA LYS A 244 15.76 16.11 3.78
C LYS A 244 16.50 15.27 4.83
N ASN A 245 15.95 14.11 5.19
CA ASN A 245 16.55 13.20 6.16
C ASN A 245 17.81 12.46 5.66
N HIS A 246 18.06 12.44 4.36
CA HIS A 246 19.16 11.67 3.74
C HIS A 246 20.22 12.53 3.05
N LEU A 247 20.02 13.85 2.91
CA LEU A 247 20.93 14.77 2.22
C LEU A 247 22.39 14.61 2.66
N THR A 248 22.64 14.58 3.97
CA THR A 248 24.00 14.55 4.52
C THR A 248 24.64 13.17 4.48
N PHE A 249 23.87 12.11 4.75
CA PHE A 249 24.43 10.76 4.96
C PHE A 249 24.39 9.87 3.71
N LYS A 250 23.55 10.19 2.72
CA LYS A 250 23.43 9.46 1.45
C LYS A 250 23.22 10.42 0.27
N PRO A 251 24.20 11.29 -0.06
CA PRO A 251 24.06 12.34 -1.07
C PRO A 251 23.69 11.80 -2.45
N SER A 252 24.26 10.67 -2.90
CA SER A 252 23.90 10.05 -4.19
C SER A 252 22.42 9.66 -4.28
N LEU A 253 21.89 9.04 -3.21
CA LEU A 253 20.48 8.62 -3.16
C LEU A 253 19.54 9.81 -3.03
N ALA A 254 19.95 10.85 -2.27
CA ALA A 254 19.20 12.09 -2.17
C ALA A 254 19.15 12.83 -3.52
N LEU A 255 20.26 12.88 -4.26
CA LEU A 255 20.32 13.45 -5.60
C LEU A 255 19.42 12.70 -6.57
N GLU A 256 19.47 11.36 -6.57
CA GLU A 256 18.57 10.56 -7.42
C GLU A 256 17.10 10.85 -7.13
N ALA A 257 16.74 10.98 -5.85
CA ALA A 257 15.38 11.30 -5.43
C ALA A 257 14.95 12.71 -5.84
N ILE A 258 15.83 13.71 -5.74
CA ILE A 258 15.59 15.07 -6.23
C ILE A 258 15.33 15.06 -7.74
N LEU A 259 16.19 14.40 -8.52
CA LEU A 259 16.03 14.32 -9.97
C LEU A 259 14.72 13.65 -10.39
N VAL A 260 14.27 12.62 -9.65
CA VAL A 260 12.96 11.99 -9.91
C VAL A 260 11.82 12.91 -9.50
N ARG A 261 11.90 13.57 -8.34
CA ARG A 261 10.89 14.52 -7.88
C ARG A 261 10.71 15.66 -8.89
N ASP A 262 11.80 16.26 -9.34
CA ASP A 262 11.77 17.41 -10.25
C ASP A 262 11.27 16.99 -11.65
N ALA A 263 11.60 15.76 -12.08
CA ALA A 263 11.03 15.17 -13.29
C ALA A 263 9.51 14.94 -13.17
N ILE A 264 9.02 14.49 -12.01
CA ILE A 264 7.59 14.36 -11.75
C ILE A 264 6.92 15.73 -11.81
N CYS A 265 7.43 16.72 -11.09
CA CYS A 265 6.88 18.08 -11.06
C CYS A 265 6.79 18.71 -12.46
N SER A 266 7.91 18.68 -13.21
CA SER A 266 7.99 19.27 -14.55
C SER A 266 7.03 18.62 -15.54
N GLN A 267 6.89 17.30 -15.51
CA GLN A 267 6.02 16.57 -16.42
C GLN A 267 4.54 16.62 -16.05
N SER A 268 4.21 16.80 -14.76
CA SER A 268 2.84 16.93 -14.28
C SER A 268 2.35 18.37 -14.17
N GLY A 269 3.18 19.36 -14.53
CA GLY A 269 2.85 20.78 -14.39
C GLY A 269 2.73 21.27 -12.94
N MET A 270 3.27 20.52 -11.99
CA MET A 270 3.25 20.90 -10.57
C MET A 270 4.41 21.84 -10.25
N THR A 271 4.16 22.78 -9.35
CA THR A 271 5.18 23.70 -8.87
C THR A 271 5.94 23.09 -7.67
N PRO A 272 7.27 23.25 -7.61
CA PRO A 272 8.05 22.93 -6.40
C PRO A 272 7.48 23.67 -5.18
N GLN A 273 7.42 22.99 -4.03
CA GLN A 273 7.00 23.61 -2.77
C GLN A 273 8.11 24.54 -2.21
N GLU A 274 7.72 25.60 -1.51
CA GLU A 274 8.69 26.51 -0.87
C GLU A 274 9.55 25.77 0.18
N GLY A 275 10.88 25.94 0.11
CA GLY A 275 11.83 25.33 1.04
C GLY A 275 12.29 23.92 0.66
N GLU A 276 11.95 23.43 -0.53
CA GLU A 276 12.46 22.17 -1.07
C GLU A 276 13.97 22.18 -1.28
N SER A 277 14.63 21.07 -0.96
CA SER A 277 16.06 20.89 -1.27
C SER A 277 16.22 20.59 -2.75
N ASN A 278 17.11 21.32 -3.43
CA ASN A 278 17.43 21.18 -4.84
C ASN A 278 18.76 20.44 -5.06
N ALA A 279 19.05 20.09 -6.30
CA ALA A 279 20.29 19.39 -6.66
C ALA A 279 21.54 20.26 -6.38
N ALA A 280 21.44 21.58 -6.59
CA ALA A 280 22.51 22.54 -6.29
C ALA A 280 23.02 22.43 -4.84
N ALA A 281 22.12 22.28 -3.86
CA ALA A 281 22.51 22.10 -2.47
C ALA A 281 23.37 20.85 -2.20
N ILE A 282 23.25 19.81 -3.03
CA ILE A 282 24.11 18.63 -2.97
C ILE A 282 25.42 18.90 -3.70
N PHE A 283 25.37 19.51 -4.88
CA PHE A 283 26.54 19.82 -5.69
C PHE A 283 27.53 20.72 -4.96
N GLU A 284 27.04 21.78 -4.29
CA GLU A 284 27.88 22.72 -3.53
C GLU A 284 28.51 22.11 -2.27
N LYS A 285 27.86 21.11 -1.67
CA LYS A 285 28.29 20.49 -0.40
C LYS A 285 29.05 19.17 -0.61
N ALA A 286 29.15 18.69 -1.85
CA ALA A 286 29.80 17.43 -2.13
C ALA A 286 31.33 17.58 -2.02
N ASP A 287 31.94 16.91 -1.04
CA ASP A 287 33.40 16.82 -0.94
C ASP A 287 34.01 16.12 -2.18
N ASP A 288 33.31 15.11 -2.70
CA ASP A 288 33.65 14.38 -3.91
C ASP A 288 32.42 14.25 -4.83
N LEU A 289 32.29 15.20 -5.75
CA LEU A 289 31.20 15.25 -6.72
C LEU A 289 31.23 14.05 -7.68
N ALA A 290 32.42 13.53 -8.04
CA ALA A 290 32.54 12.36 -8.91
C ALA A 290 31.93 11.13 -8.21
N ALA A 291 32.31 10.88 -6.96
CA ALA A 291 31.75 9.78 -6.17
C ALA A 291 30.22 9.90 -5.98
N VAL A 292 29.71 11.13 -5.74
CA VAL A 292 28.26 11.36 -5.62
C VAL A 292 27.54 10.95 -6.90
N ILE A 293 28.00 11.43 -8.06
CA ILE A 293 27.40 11.10 -9.37
C ILE A 293 27.58 9.62 -9.70
N GLU A 294 28.71 9.01 -9.33
CA GLU A 294 28.97 7.59 -9.57
C GLU A 294 28.07 6.64 -8.80
N GLY A 295 27.61 7.07 -7.62
CA GLY A 295 26.62 6.36 -6.83
C GLY A 295 25.24 6.26 -7.49
N LEU A 296 24.99 7.00 -8.59
CA LEU A 296 23.73 6.92 -9.35
C LEU A 296 23.77 5.80 -10.39
N SER A 297 22.58 5.31 -10.74
CA SER A 297 22.40 4.45 -11.91
C SER A 297 22.79 5.17 -13.21
N ALA A 298 23.21 4.43 -14.24
CA ALA A 298 23.71 5.01 -15.50
C ALA A 298 22.73 6.02 -16.13
N ALA A 299 21.44 5.66 -16.19
CA ALA A 299 20.41 6.55 -16.71
C ALA A 299 20.29 7.87 -15.91
N LYS A 300 20.61 7.85 -14.62
CA LYS A 300 20.49 9.01 -13.72
C LYS A 300 21.75 9.87 -13.68
N GLN A 301 22.92 9.32 -14.04
CA GLN A 301 24.16 10.10 -14.16
C GLN A 301 24.03 11.22 -15.19
N LYS A 302 23.53 10.90 -16.38
CA LYS A 302 23.31 11.89 -17.44
C LYS A 302 22.35 12.99 -17.01
N LEU A 303 21.28 12.64 -16.29
CA LEU A 303 20.35 13.62 -15.73
C LEU A 303 21.00 14.49 -14.65
N ALA A 304 21.85 13.92 -13.80
CA ALA A 304 22.60 14.67 -12.79
C ALA A 304 23.57 15.68 -13.42
N LEU A 305 24.27 15.27 -14.48
CA LEU A 305 25.15 16.15 -15.25
C LEU A 305 24.35 17.27 -15.94
N GLU A 306 23.21 16.95 -16.55
CA GLU A 306 22.38 17.99 -17.16
C GLU A 306 21.84 18.98 -16.12
N ALA A 307 21.42 18.49 -14.95
CA ALA A 307 21.00 19.36 -13.83
C ALA A 307 22.16 20.24 -13.35
N PHE A 308 23.37 19.70 -13.18
CA PHE A 308 24.55 20.48 -12.80
C PHE A 308 24.84 21.60 -13.80
N ARG A 309 24.75 21.30 -15.10
CA ARG A 309 24.97 22.27 -16.18
C ARG A 309 23.97 23.42 -16.15
N GLN A 310 22.70 23.12 -15.86
CA GLN A 310 21.64 24.12 -15.79
C GLN A 310 21.78 25.05 -14.58
N GLU A 311 22.22 24.53 -13.44
CA GLU A 311 22.45 25.30 -12.20
C GLU A 311 23.75 26.11 -12.25
N HIS A 312 24.75 25.67 -13.04
CA HIS A 312 26.08 26.28 -13.12
C HIS A 312 26.50 26.66 -14.56
N PRO A 313 25.72 27.49 -15.28
CA PRO A 313 25.93 27.74 -16.71
C PRO A 313 27.31 28.35 -17.04
N ASP A 314 27.91 29.07 -16.10
CA ASP A 314 29.18 29.76 -16.32
C ASP A 314 30.43 28.90 -15.98
N THR A 315 30.30 27.91 -15.11
CA THR A 315 31.45 27.17 -14.53
C THR A 315 31.43 25.68 -14.79
N TRP A 316 30.36 25.13 -15.38
CA TRP A 316 30.21 23.69 -15.55
C TRP A 316 31.30 23.06 -16.41
N THR A 317 31.75 23.76 -17.46
CA THR A 317 32.77 23.23 -18.38
C THR A 317 34.08 22.98 -17.65
N ASP A 318 34.55 23.94 -16.85
CA ASP A 318 35.80 23.79 -16.09
C ASP A 318 35.67 22.69 -15.03
N THR A 319 34.52 22.63 -14.35
CA THR A 319 34.23 21.56 -13.39
C THR A 319 34.30 20.19 -14.06
N TYR A 320 33.75 20.02 -15.26
CA TYR A 320 33.76 18.72 -15.96
C TYR A 320 35.16 18.32 -16.41
N LEU A 321 35.98 19.28 -16.83
CA LEU A 321 37.39 19.06 -17.16
C LEU A 321 38.20 18.60 -15.95
N GLU A 322 37.89 19.09 -14.75
CA GLU A 322 38.48 18.61 -13.51
C GLU A 322 37.97 17.23 -13.11
N LEU A 323 36.65 16.98 -13.24
CA LEU A 323 36.03 15.70 -12.90
C LEU A 323 36.51 14.56 -13.79
N LEU A 324 36.82 14.82 -15.06
CA LEU A 324 37.35 13.82 -16.00
C LEU A 324 38.56 13.07 -15.45
N ASN A 325 39.38 13.70 -14.61
CA ASN A 325 40.56 13.06 -14.03
C ASN A 325 40.32 12.41 -12.66
N LYS A 326 39.13 12.60 -12.06
CA LYS A 326 38.73 12.05 -10.76
C LYS A 326 37.66 10.97 -10.87
N ALA A 327 36.96 10.93 -12.00
CA ALA A 327 35.90 9.99 -12.31
C ALA A 327 36.44 8.65 -12.85
N GLY A 328 35.69 7.59 -12.59
CA GLY A 328 35.83 6.28 -13.20
C GLY A 328 35.35 6.23 -14.65
N LEU A 329 35.75 5.16 -15.36
CA LEU A 329 35.63 5.03 -16.82
C LEU A 329 34.25 5.36 -17.41
N ARG A 330 33.17 4.98 -16.71
CA ARG A 330 31.80 5.22 -17.16
C ARG A 330 31.46 6.71 -17.14
N LEU A 331 31.72 7.38 -16.02
CA LEU A 331 31.39 8.80 -15.87
C LEU A 331 32.30 9.67 -16.77
N VAL A 332 33.56 9.28 -16.96
CA VAL A 332 34.45 9.90 -17.96
C VAL A 332 33.80 9.90 -19.35
N GLY A 333 33.15 8.79 -19.74
CA GLY A 333 32.46 8.71 -21.02
C GLY A 333 31.31 9.70 -21.16
N GLU A 334 30.46 9.82 -20.14
CA GLU A 334 29.34 10.77 -20.14
C GLU A 334 29.83 12.23 -20.13
N LEU A 335 30.84 12.55 -19.31
CA LEU A 335 31.45 13.88 -19.25
C LEU A 335 32.06 14.28 -20.60
N GLY A 336 32.85 13.38 -21.20
CA GLY A 336 33.49 13.59 -22.50
C GLY A 336 32.46 13.79 -23.60
N GLN A 337 31.43 12.94 -23.66
CA GLN A 337 30.35 13.07 -24.64
C GLN A 337 29.59 14.38 -24.48
N MET A 338 29.26 14.79 -23.26
CA MET A 338 28.55 16.03 -23.02
C MET A 338 29.38 17.26 -23.43
N LEU A 339 30.69 17.28 -23.15
CA LEU A 339 31.60 18.34 -23.61
C LEU A 339 31.70 18.40 -25.14
N ILE A 340 31.67 17.25 -25.82
CA ILE A 340 31.67 17.17 -27.29
C ILE A 340 30.36 17.72 -27.86
N ASP A 341 29.23 17.23 -27.35
CA ASP A 341 27.89 17.56 -27.83
C ASP A 341 27.56 19.05 -27.67
N THR A 342 28.13 19.72 -26.66
CA THR A 342 27.97 21.16 -26.43
C THR A 342 29.02 22.03 -27.14
N GLY A 343 29.87 21.45 -27.99
CA GLY A 343 30.86 22.21 -28.78
C GLY A 343 32.10 22.65 -28.01
N HIS A 344 32.48 21.94 -26.94
CA HIS A 344 33.69 22.22 -26.15
C HIS A 344 34.82 21.21 -26.42
N PHE A 345 34.81 20.58 -27.59
CA PHE A 345 35.80 19.59 -28.00
C PHE A 345 37.24 20.09 -27.91
N ASP A 346 37.55 21.28 -28.43
CA ASP A 346 38.92 21.81 -28.42
C ASP A 346 39.46 22.05 -27.00
N LYS A 347 38.60 22.54 -26.11
CA LYS A 347 38.94 22.76 -24.69
C LYS A 347 39.17 21.44 -23.97
N PHE A 348 38.32 20.44 -24.23
CA PHE A 348 38.48 19.08 -23.72
C PHE A 348 39.77 18.43 -24.19
N LYS A 349 40.05 18.49 -25.50
CA LYS A 349 41.26 17.94 -26.11
C LYS A 349 42.54 18.61 -25.61
N SER A 350 42.53 19.94 -25.45
CA SER A 350 43.65 20.69 -24.86
C SER A 350 43.91 20.27 -23.41
N ASN A 351 42.87 20.08 -22.60
CA ASN A 351 42.99 19.59 -21.23
C ASN A 351 43.59 18.16 -21.18
N LEU A 352 43.13 17.26 -22.06
CA LEU A 352 43.70 15.92 -22.19
C LEU A 352 45.20 15.97 -22.52
N ALA A 353 45.60 16.75 -23.53
CA ALA A 353 47.01 16.88 -23.91
C ALA A 353 47.88 17.39 -22.75
N LYS A 354 47.36 18.33 -21.96
CA LYS A 354 48.03 18.87 -20.77
C LYS A 354 48.19 17.81 -19.68
N LEU A 355 47.16 17.03 -19.37
CA LEU A 355 47.23 15.96 -18.37
C LEU A 355 48.20 14.84 -18.79
N ILE A 356 48.20 14.48 -20.08
CA ILE A 356 49.07 13.46 -20.65
C ILE A 356 50.54 13.88 -20.58
N SER A 357 50.87 15.08 -21.07
CA SER A 357 52.25 15.59 -21.11
C SER A 357 52.85 15.78 -19.71
N ARG A 358 52.01 15.98 -18.69
CA ARG A 358 52.41 16.06 -17.29
C ARG A 358 52.43 14.72 -16.56
N HIS A 359 52.01 13.63 -17.21
CA HIS A 359 51.79 12.33 -16.58
C HIS A 359 50.80 12.37 -15.39
N GLU A 360 49.80 13.25 -15.47
CA GLU A 360 48.78 13.44 -14.42
C GLU A 360 47.43 12.79 -14.77
N ALA A 361 47.29 12.24 -15.99
CA ALA A 361 46.06 11.60 -16.44
C ALA A 361 45.75 10.30 -15.67
N SER A 362 44.53 10.16 -15.18
CA SER A 362 44.08 8.98 -14.44
C SER A 362 43.98 7.73 -15.33
N THR A 363 44.08 6.55 -14.74
CA THR A 363 43.96 5.27 -15.44
C THR A 363 42.64 5.17 -16.21
N ASP A 364 41.52 5.54 -15.59
CA ASP A 364 40.20 5.52 -16.22
C ASP A 364 40.10 6.47 -17.42
N LEU A 365 40.68 7.68 -17.32
CA LEU A 365 40.71 8.65 -18.41
C LEU A 365 41.56 8.13 -19.58
N MET A 366 42.70 7.52 -19.30
CA MET A 366 43.58 6.91 -20.31
C MET A 366 42.92 5.68 -20.96
N LEU A 367 42.22 4.86 -20.19
CA LEU A 367 41.43 3.74 -20.70
C LEU A 367 40.30 4.22 -21.61
N TRP A 368 39.60 5.29 -21.22
CA TRP A 368 38.58 5.91 -22.05
C TRP A 368 39.15 6.41 -23.38
N LEU A 369 40.26 7.15 -23.34
CA LEU A 369 40.94 7.65 -24.53
C LEU A 369 41.41 6.50 -25.43
N GLY A 370 41.90 5.41 -24.82
CA GLY A 370 42.29 4.19 -25.51
C GLY A 370 41.14 3.51 -26.26
N LYS A 371 39.92 3.53 -25.69
CA LYS A 371 38.71 2.97 -26.30
C LYS A 371 38.10 3.89 -27.38
N ASN A 372 38.27 5.20 -27.25
CA ASN A 372 37.66 6.21 -28.12
C ASN A 372 38.66 6.86 -29.09
N ARG A 373 39.69 6.09 -29.50
CA ARG A 373 40.68 6.55 -30.49
C ARG A 373 39.97 6.87 -31.79
N SER A 374 40.12 8.11 -32.25
CA SER A 374 39.66 8.59 -33.54
C SER A 374 40.69 9.56 -34.12
N ASP A 375 40.59 9.84 -35.42
CA ASP A 375 41.47 10.81 -36.09
C ASP A 375 41.42 12.19 -35.41
N SER A 376 40.30 12.52 -34.76
CA SER A 376 40.11 13.75 -34.00
C SER A 376 41.05 13.89 -32.80
N PHE A 377 41.65 12.79 -32.30
CA PHE A 377 42.63 12.78 -31.21
C PHE A 377 44.06 12.43 -31.67
N ALA A 378 44.29 12.22 -32.98
CA ALA A 378 45.56 11.66 -33.48
C ALA A 378 46.81 12.50 -33.14
N ASP A 379 46.67 13.81 -33.09
CA ASP A 379 47.69 14.79 -32.74
C ASP A 379 48.12 14.74 -31.27
N ILE A 380 47.29 14.23 -30.37
CA ILE A 380 47.63 14.04 -28.95
C ILE A 380 48.12 12.63 -28.64
N LEU A 381 47.91 11.65 -29.55
CA LEU A 381 48.31 10.25 -29.41
C LEU A 381 49.80 10.01 -29.77
N GLY A 382 50.69 10.70 -29.06
CA GLY A 382 52.15 10.58 -29.23
C GLY A 382 52.82 9.47 -28.38
N PRO A 383 54.16 9.31 -28.47
CA PRO A 383 54.91 8.33 -27.67
C PRO A 383 54.73 8.48 -26.15
N GLU A 384 54.41 9.68 -25.69
CA GLU A 384 54.11 9.97 -24.28
C GLU A 384 52.79 9.34 -23.82
N VAL A 385 51.77 9.33 -24.67
CA VAL A 385 50.50 8.63 -24.40
C VAL A 385 50.74 7.14 -24.25
N PHE A 386 51.49 6.52 -25.17
CA PHE A 386 51.77 5.09 -25.10
C PHE A 386 52.55 4.72 -23.83
N ARG A 387 53.48 5.58 -23.39
CA ARG A 387 54.17 5.39 -22.11
C ARG A 387 53.24 5.55 -20.91
N ALA A 388 52.37 6.57 -20.91
CA ALA A 388 51.37 6.77 -19.87
C ALA A 388 50.38 5.59 -19.80
N MET A 389 49.92 5.07 -20.94
CA MET A 389 49.01 3.92 -21.02
C MET A 389 49.63 2.59 -20.57
N MET A 390 50.96 2.44 -20.68
CA MET A 390 51.68 1.24 -20.21
C MET A 390 52.03 1.31 -18.71
N ALA A 391 52.04 2.51 -18.14
CA ALA A 391 52.37 2.76 -16.74
C ALA A 391 51.15 2.82 -15.81
N ALA A 392 49.98 3.19 -16.37
CA ALA A 392 48.67 3.17 -15.72
C ALA A 392 48.05 1.77 -15.75
#